data_AF-A0A4P7A0E4-F1
#
_entry.id   AF-A0A4P7A0E4-F1
#
_cell.length_a   1.000
_cell.length_b   1.000
_cell.length_c   1.000
_cell.angle_alpha   90.00
_cell.angle_beta   90.00
_cell.angle_gamma   90.00
#
_symmetry.space_group_name_H-M   'P 1'
#
loop_
_entity.id
_entity.type
_entity.pdbx_description
1 polymer ?
#
loop_
_entity_poly.entity_id
_entity_poly.type
_entity_poly.pdbx_seq_one_letter_code
_entity_poly.pdbx_strand_id
1 'polypeptide(L)' 'MSNLPEKPEIISNKVVDLLVSNAFRKNGIDVESLKGKLLDEQKQAIKELVEELSLQVDAFVKQKPNQ' A
#
# COMPACT_ATOMS: atom_id res chain seq x y z
N MET A 1 -20.61 -14.07 24.06
CA MET A 1 -21.01 -14.19 22.64
C MET A 1 -20.23 -13.13 21.86
N SER A 2 -19.05 -13.47 21.36
CA SER A 2 -18.15 -12.54 20.68
C SER A 2 -18.33 -12.70 19.18
N ASN A 3 -19.20 -11.90 18.56
CA ASN A 3 -19.18 -11.72 17.10
C ASN A 3 -18.14 -10.64 16.79
N LEU A 4 -16.91 -11.05 16.50
CA LEU A 4 -16.03 -10.21 15.68
C LEU A 4 -16.58 -10.23 14.25
N PRO A 5 -16.63 -9.09 13.55
CA PRO A 5 -17.01 -9.08 12.14
C PRO A 5 -16.01 -9.90 11.35
N GLU A 6 -16.53 -10.83 10.55
CA GLU A 6 -15.76 -11.68 9.65
C GLU A 6 -14.90 -10.80 8.74
N LYS A 7 -13.64 -11.20 8.62
CA LYS A 7 -12.57 -10.63 7.81
C LYS A 7 -13.10 -9.98 6.52
N PRO A 8 -12.74 -8.70 6.22
CA PRO A 8 -13.25 -8.02 5.03
C PRO A 8 -12.91 -8.83 3.79
N GLU A 9 -13.90 -8.90 2.89
CA GLU A 9 -13.88 -9.64 1.63
C GLU A 9 -12.49 -9.66 0.99
N ILE A 10 -12.06 -10.87 0.62
CA ILE A 10 -10.77 -11.14 -0.02
C ILE A 10 -10.66 -10.23 -1.24
N ILE A 11 -9.96 -9.10 -1.09
CA ILE A 11 -9.63 -8.23 -2.21
C ILE A 11 -8.89 -9.11 -3.21
N SER A 12 -9.45 -9.27 -4.40
CA SER A 12 -8.84 -10.10 -5.43
C SER A 12 -7.42 -9.62 -5.70
N ASN A 13 -6.45 -10.54 -5.77
CA ASN A 13 -5.06 -10.20 -6.09
C ASN A 13 -4.94 -9.34 -7.37
N LYS A 14 -5.85 -9.50 -8.33
CA LYS A 14 -5.93 -8.66 -9.55
C LYS A 14 -6.26 -7.19 -9.25
N VAL A 15 -7.11 -6.93 -8.27
CA VAL A 15 -7.45 -5.56 -7.85
C VAL A 15 -6.26 -4.91 -7.16
N VAL A 16 -5.56 -5.66 -6.31
CA VAL A 16 -4.30 -5.20 -5.69
C VAL A 16 -3.27 -4.88 -6.77
N ASP A 17 -3.06 -5.78 -7.73
CA ASP A 17 -2.13 -5.57 -8.85
C ASP A 17 -2.47 -4.33 -9.68
N LEU A 18 -3.76 -4.08 -9.94
CA LEU A 18 -4.22 -2.88 -10.65
C LEU A 18 -3.94 -1.59 -9.87
N LEU A 19 -4.18 -1.59 -8.56
CA LEU A 19 -3.94 -0.42 -7.69
C LEU A 19 -2.45 -0.10 -7.61
N VAL A 20 -1.62 -1.12 -7.38
CA VAL A 20 -0.16 -1.00 -7.36
C VAL A 20 0.35 -0.51 -8.71
N SER A 21 -0.15 -1.08 -9.82
CA SER A 21 0.23 -0.67 -11.17
C SER A 21 -0.12 0.78 -11.47
N ASN A 22 -1.31 1.22 -11.05
CA ASN A 22 -1.77 2.60 -11.22
C ASN A 22 -0.95 3.59 -10.37
N ALA A 23 -0.63 3.23 -9.12
CA ALA A 23 0.18 4.05 -8.23
C ALA A 23 1.58 4.29 -8.79
N PHE A 24 2.27 3.24 -9.24
CA PHE A 24 3.59 3.38 -9.85
C PHE A 24 3.53 4.16 -11.18
N ARG A 25 2.57 3.88 -12.06
CA ARG A 25 2.42 4.64 -13.33
C ARG A 25 2.20 6.14 -13.11
N LYS A 26 1.39 6.51 -12.11
CA LYS A 26 1.17 7.93 -11.76
C LYS A 26 2.44 8.64 -11.29
N ASN A 27 3.43 7.90 -10.81
CA ASN A 27 4.73 8.41 -10.40
C ASN A 27 5.81 8.23 -11.49
N GLY A 28 5.40 7.95 -12.74
CA GLY A 28 6.33 7.78 -13.87
C GLY A 28 7.11 6.47 -13.87
N ILE A 29 6.70 5.51 -13.03
CA ILE A 29 7.37 4.21 -12.89
C ILE A 29 6.68 3.17 -13.75
N ASP A 30 7.40 2.58 -14.70
CA ASP A 30 6.89 1.48 -15.52
C ASP A 30 7.03 0.13 -14.79
N VAL A 31 5.89 -0.38 -14.32
CA VAL A 31 5.81 -1.63 -13.54
C VAL A 31 6.17 -2.86 -14.35
N GLU A 32 5.92 -2.87 -15.67
CA GLU A 32 6.33 -3.98 -16.54
C GLU A 32 7.86 -4.05 -16.65
N SER A 33 8.53 -2.90 -16.62
CA SER A 33 10.00 -2.85 -16.60
C SER A 33 10.63 -3.30 -15.28
N LEU A 34 9.87 -3.30 -14.18
CA LEU A 34 10.32 -3.62 -12.82
C LEU A 34 9.90 -5.03 -12.34
N LYS A 35 8.81 -5.58 -12.88
CA LYS A 35 8.34 -6.94 -12.57
C LYS A 35 9.45 -7.95 -12.89
N GLY A 36 9.91 -8.65 -11.86
CA GLY A 36 11.00 -9.63 -11.96
C GLY A 36 12.42 -9.05 -11.91
N LYS A 37 12.60 -7.72 -11.86
CA LYS A 37 13.91 -7.06 -11.74
C LYS A 37 14.22 -6.53 -10.34
N LEU A 38 13.21 -6.49 -9.46
CA LEU A 38 13.40 -6.10 -8.07
C LEU A 38 13.88 -7.29 -7.25
N LEU A 39 15.02 -7.13 -6.59
CA LEU A 39 15.50 -8.04 -5.55
C LEU A 39 14.56 -8.03 -4.35
N ASP A 40 14.52 -9.10 -3.58
CA ASP A 40 13.62 -9.20 -2.42
C ASP A 40 13.90 -8.13 -1.36
N GLU A 41 15.18 -7.75 -1.19
CA GLU A 41 15.60 -6.64 -0.35
C GLU A 41 15.02 -5.29 -0.82
N GLN A 42 14.97 -5.07 -2.14
CA GLN A 42 14.40 -3.85 -2.71
C GLN A 42 12.88 -3.81 -2.53
N LYS A 43 12.20 -4.97 -2.64
CA LYS A 43 10.76 -5.08 -2.35
C LYS A 43 10.48 -4.79 -0.88
N GLN A 44 11.32 -5.30 0.01
CA GLN A 44 11.21 -5.08 1.45
C GLN A 44 11.39 -3.60 1.81
N ALA A 45 12.40 -2.93 1.24
CA ALA A 45 12.63 -1.50 1.44
C ALA A 45 11.46 -0.63 0.94
N ILE A 46 10.86 -0.97 -0.22
CA ILE A 46 9.67 -0.28 -0.73
C ILE A 46 8.48 -0.47 0.22
N LYS A 47 8.30 -1.69 0.74
CA LYS A 47 7.22 -1.99 1.69
C LYS A 47 7.35 -1.16 2.97
N GLU A 48 8.53 -1.13 3.56
CA GLU A 48 8.81 -0.36 4.79
C GLU A 48 8.55 1.14 4.59
N LEU A 49 9.00 1.70 3.46
CA LEU A 49 8.77 3.11 3.13
C LEU A 49 7.27 3.42 2.98
N VAL A 50 6.50 2.54 2.34
CA VAL A 50 5.05 2.71 2.18
C VAL A 50 4.32 2.59 3.52
N GLU A 51 4.73 1.66 4.40
CA GLU A 51 4.18 1.54 5.75
C GLU A 51 4.46 2.81 6.58
N GLU A 52 5.68 3.34 6.54
CA GLU A 52 6.03 4.56 7.24
C GLU A 52 5.25 5.78 6.71
N LEU A 53 5.17 5.95 5.39
CA LEU A 53 4.36 7.00 4.77
C LEU A 53 2.88 6.88 5.15
N SER A 54 2.35 5.66 5.21
CA SER A 54 0.96 5.42 5.64
C SER A 54 0.75 5.85 7.08
N LEU A 55 1.70 5.54 7.98
CA LEU A 55 1.65 5.97 9.38
C LEU A 55 1.74 7.50 9.51
N GLN A 56 2.58 8.16 8.71
CA GLN A 56 2.70 9.63 8.70
C GLN A 56 1.40 10.29 8.21
N VAL A 57 0.77 9.77 7.16
CA VAL A 57 -0.53 10.25 6.68
C VAL A 57 -1.62 10.02 7.72
N ASP A 58 -1.66 8.84 8.35
CA ASP A 58 -2.60 8.52 9.42
C ASP A 58 -2.43 9.48 10.61
N ALA A 59 -1.19 9.76 11.01
CA ALA A 59 -0.89 10.70 12.08
C ALA A 59 -1.33 12.12 11.69
N PHE A 60 -1.11 12.54 10.45
CA PHE A 60 -1.56 13.83 9.92
C PHE A 60 -3.09 13.95 9.91
N VAL A 61 -3.81 12.93 9.46
CA VAL A 61 -5.28 12.92 9.42
C VAL A 61 -5.88 12.84 10.83
N LYS A 62 -5.24 12.10 11.75
CA LYS A 62 -5.67 11.96 13.15
C LYS A 62 -5.30 13.16 14.01
N GLN A 63 -4.36 14.00 13.58
CA GLN A 63 -4.21 15.36 14.07
C GLN A 63 -5.44 16.16 13.65
N LYS A 64 -6.55 16.00 14.39
CA LYS A 64 -7.64 16.98 14.35
C LYS A 64 -7.02 18.36 14.64
N PRO A 65 -7.39 19.42 13.90
CA PRO A 65 -7.13 20.76 14.38
C PRO A 65 -7.85 20.87 15.71
N ASN A 66 -7.11 21.18 16.79
CA ASN A 66 -7.73 21.63 18.03
C ASN A 66 -8.55 22.88 17.65
N GLN A 67 -9.86 22.71 17.50
CA GLN A 67 -10.85 23.79 17.57
C GLN A 67 -11.40 23.84 18.98
#